data_AF-A0A2G8TAG1-F1
#
_entry.id   AF-A0A2G8TAG1-F1
#
_cell.length_a   1.000
_cell.length_b   1.000
_cell.length_c   1.000
_cell.angle_alpha   90.00
_cell.angle_beta   90.00
_cell.angle_gamma   90.00
#
_symmetry.space_group_name_H-M   'P 1'
#
loop_
_entity.id
_entity.type
_entity.pdbx_description
1 polymer ?
#
loop_
_entity_poly.entity_id
_entity_poly.type
_entity_poly.pdbx_seq_one_letter_code
_entity_poly.pdbx_strand_id
1 'polypeptide(L)'
;MSCSRYWRSICRRSCSHPPTRASNEQQVLHLRHLRHAHHDRDQLDENVRLGHRHARRQQLDVELGRLHRRWRLQRRRPQVSVSAHRPAGIHLLADFHGIAAGLLLSCETIDALLRQAALAAGATILHGHFHSFGPRQGVTGVLLLAESHISIHTWPEYGFAAADIFMCGDAQPQLALAIIDAALAPSSRSIQTISRGAAATTRKVQ
;
A
#
# COMPACT_ATOMS: atom_id res chain seq x y z
N MET A 1 29.92 20.82 2.85
CA MET A 1 30.32 21.47 1.57
C MET A 1 31.79 21.20 1.35
N SER A 2 32.13 20.24 0.49
CA SER A 2 33.52 19.81 0.20
C SER A 2 33.63 19.36 -1.26
N CYS A 3 34.86 19.45 -1.78
CA CYS A 3 35.38 19.10 -3.11
C CYS A 3 34.94 20.02 -4.27
N SER A 4 35.80 20.51 -5.16
CA SER A 4 37.07 19.94 -5.61
C SER A 4 37.97 21.04 -6.21
N ARG A 5 39.20 21.13 -5.69
CA ARG A 5 40.32 21.96 -6.18
C ARG A 5 41.31 21.15 -7.02
N TYR A 6 40.88 19.99 -7.55
CA TYR A 6 41.69 19.13 -8.40
C TYR A 6 41.45 19.53 -9.86
N TRP A 7 42.50 19.61 -10.69
CA TRP A 7 42.52 20.03 -12.12
C TRP A 7 43.06 21.43 -12.47
N ARG A 8 44.18 21.85 -11.86
CA ARG A 8 45.06 22.92 -12.43
C ARG A 8 46.51 22.49 -12.67
N SER A 9 46.73 21.25 -13.11
CA SER A 9 48.00 20.87 -13.72
C SER A 9 47.77 19.71 -14.69
N ILE A 10 47.69 20.01 -15.99
CA ILE A 10 48.13 19.15 -17.10
C ILE A 10 48.02 20.00 -18.38
N CYS A 11 49.12 20.01 -19.15
CA CYS A 11 49.27 20.50 -20.53
C CYS A 11 49.33 22.02 -20.80
N ARG A 12 50.43 22.65 -20.39
CA ARG A 12 51.21 23.49 -21.32
C ARG A 12 52.19 22.58 -22.06
N ARG A 13 51.88 22.22 -23.31
CA ARG A 13 52.83 22.04 -24.42
C ARG A 13 52.06 21.56 -25.67
N SER A 14 52.51 22.07 -26.81
CA SER A 14 52.16 21.69 -28.19
C SER A 14 50.94 22.40 -28.79
N CYS A 15 51.24 23.57 -29.37
CA CYS A 15 50.52 24.08 -30.54
C CYS A 15 50.71 23.08 -31.69
N SER A 16 49.63 22.43 -32.14
CA SER A 16 49.58 21.72 -33.43
C SER A 16 48.13 21.63 -33.92
N HIS A 17 47.73 22.61 -34.73
CA HIS A 17 46.56 22.65 -35.63
C HIS A 17 45.15 22.62 -35.00
N PRO A 18 44.22 23.47 -35.47
CA PRO A 18 42.82 23.36 -35.08
C PRO A 18 42.21 22.08 -35.66
N PRO A 19 41.38 21.34 -34.90
CA PRO A 19 40.65 20.21 -35.45
C PRO A 19 39.74 20.69 -36.59
N THR A 20 39.83 20.03 -37.74
CA THR A 20 39.00 20.31 -38.91
C THR A 20 37.52 20.13 -38.57
N ARG A 21 36.65 20.94 -39.19
CA ARG A 21 35.18 20.98 -39.00
C ARG A 21 34.50 19.59 -38.93
N ALA A 22 35.03 18.59 -39.63
CA ALA A 22 34.56 17.20 -39.62
C ALA A 22 34.69 16.46 -38.27
N SER A 23 35.69 16.77 -37.43
CA SER A 23 35.89 16.04 -36.15
C SER A 23 34.96 16.53 -35.03
N ASN A 24 34.50 17.78 -35.09
CA ASN A 24 33.50 18.32 -34.15
C ASN A 24 32.10 17.73 -34.43
N GLU A 25 31.74 17.51 -35.69
CA GLU A 25 30.45 16.90 -36.05
C GLU A 25 30.37 15.43 -35.60
N GLN A 26 31.45 14.67 -35.74
CA GLN A 26 31.52 13.29 -35.28
C GLN A 26 31.40 13.17 -33.74
N GLN A 27 32.02 14.08 -32.96
CA GLN A 27 31.88 14.09 -31.50
C GLN A 27 30.47 14.48 -31.04
N VAL A 28 29.83 15.45 -31.70
CA VAL A 28 28.45 15.86 -31.37
C VAL A 28 27.44 14.75 -31.73
N LEU A 29 27.64 14.07 -32.86
CA LEU A 29 26.85 12.90 -33.25
C LEU A 29 27.03 11.75 -32.25
N HIS A 30 28.26 11.47 -31.81
CA HIS A 30 28.52 10.42 -30.82
C HIS A 30 27.83 10.72 -29.47
N LEU A 31 27.89 11.96 -28.99
CA LEU A 31 27.19 12.39 -27.76
C LEU A 31 25.66 12.34 -27.88
N ARG A 32 25.10 12.57 -29.07
CA ARG A 32 23.66 12.39 -29.33
C ARG A 32 23.25 10.91 -29.31
N HIS A 33 24.05 10.03 -29.90
CA HIS A 33 23.81 8.59 -29.85
C HIS A 33 23.86 8.05 -28.42
N LEU A 34 24.82 8.50 -27.60
CA LEU A 34 24.90 8.11 -26.19
C LEU A 34 23.69 8.58 -25.37
N ARG A 35 23.17 9.79 -25.61
CA ARG A 35 21.95 10.27 -24.94
C ARG A 35 20.71 9.49 -25.36
N HIS A 36 20.58 9.15 -26.64
CA HIS A 36 19.47 8.29 -27.10
C HIS A 36 19.56 6.89 -26.49
N ALA A 37 20.76 6.30 -26.41
CA ALA A 37 20.94 5.00 -25.77
C ALA A 37 20.62 5.00 -24.26
N HIS A 38 20.93 6.09 -23.54
CA HIS A 38 20.51 6.26 -22.15
C HIS A 38 19.00 6.43 -22.00
N HIS A 39 18.37 7.23 -22.87
CA HIS A 39 16.93 7.41 -22.87
C HIS A 39 16.18 6.11 -23.19
N ASP A 40 16.67 5.31 -24.15
CA ASP A 40 16.10 4.00 -24.46
C ASP A 40 16.24 3.02 -23.28
N ARG A 41 17.38 3.02 -22.58
CA ARG A 41 17.56 2.19 -21.38
C ARG A 41 16.62 2.60 -20.25
N ASP A 42 16.46 3.90 -19.99
CA ASP A 42 15.54 4.38 -18.97
C ASP A 42 14.08 4.04 -19.31
N GLN A 43 13.68 4.15 -20.58
CA GLN A 43 12.35 3.74 -21.03
C GLN A 43 12.12 2.23 -20.92
N LEU A 44 13.12 1.41 -21.21
CA LEU A 44 13.03 -0.05 -21.05
C LEU A 44 12.88 -0.43 -19.57
N ASP A 45 13.67 0.17 -18.68
CA ASP A 45 13.58 -0.07 -17.22
C ASP A 45 12.21 0.36 -16.66
N GLU A 46 11.64 1.46 -17.15
CA GLU A 46 10.31 1.92 -16.76
C GLU A 46 9.19 1.00 -17.27
N ASN A 47 9.29 0.54 -18.52
CA ASN A 47 8.35 -0.43 -19.11
C ASN A 47 8.38 -1.78 -18.37
N VAL A 48 9.55 -2.25 -17.95
CA VAL A 48 9.69 -3.47 -17.14
C VAL A 48 9.03 -3.30 -15.76
N ARG A 49 9.24 -2.15 -15.09
CA ARG A 49 8.58 -1.84 -13.80
C ARG A 49 7.06 -1.73 -13.94
N LEU A 50 6.56 -1.14 -15.02
CA LEU A 50 5.14 -1.08 -15.34
C LEU A 50 4.55 -2.47 -15.62
N GLY A 51 5.28 -3.32 -16.36
CA GLY A 51 4.90 -4.71 -16.61
C GLY A 51 4.78 -5.54 -15.34
N HIS A 52 5.74 -5.43 -14.42
CA HIS A 52 5.67 -6.09 -13.11
C HIS A 52 4.50 -5.59 -12.26
N ARG A 53 4.21 -4.29 -12.26
CA ARG A 53 3.03 -3.72 -11.57
C ARG A 53 1.72 -4.23 -12.16
N HIS A 54 1.61 -4.32 -13.48
CA HIS A 54 0.43 -4.86 -14.15
C HIS A 54 0.23 -6.36 -13.89
N ALA A 55 1.30 -7.16 -13.95
CA ALA A 55 1.24 -8.59 -13.68
C ALA A 55 0.84 -8.87 -12.22
N ARG A 56 1.40 -8.13 -11.25
CA ARG A 56 1.05 -8.27 -9.83
C ARG A 56 -0.41 -7.88 -9.58
N ARG A 57 -0.91 -6.81 -10.22
CA ARG A 57 -2.31 -6.39 -10.14
C ARG A 57 -3.27 -7.43 -10.73
N GLN A 58 -2.97 -7.99 -11.90
CA GLN A 58 -3.79 -9.04 -12.52
C GLN A 58 -3.84 -10.33 -11.68
N GLN A 59 -2.73 -10.73 -11.09
CA GLN A 59 -2.68 -11.91 -10.24
C GLN A 59 -3.49 -11.72 -8.94
N LEU A 60 -3.43 -10.52 -8.35
CA LEU A 60 -4.26 -10.14 -7.20
C LEU A 60 -5.75 -10.07 -7.57
N ASP A 61 -6.10 -9.52 -8.73
CA ASP A 61 -7.49 -9.48 -9.21
C ASP A 61 -8.06 -10.91 -9.41
N VAL A 62 -7.22 -11.85 -9.85
CA VAL A 62 -7.58 -13.27 -9.96
C VAL A 62 -7.76 -13.92 -8.59
N GLU A 63 -6.86 -13.67 -7.62
CA GLU A 63 -6.98 -14.22 -6.27
C GLU A 63 -8.18 -13.63 -5.51
N LEU A 64 -8.36 -12.30 -5.54
CA LEU A 64 -9.53 -11.62 -4.99
C LEU A 64 -10.82 -12.08 -5.68
N GLY A 65 -10.79 -12.31 -6.99
CA GLY A 65 -11.90 -12.88 -7.74
C GLY A 65 -12.20 -14.34 -7.39
N ARG A 66 -11.18 -15.15 -7.05
CA ARG A 66 -11.35 -16.52 -6.55
C ARG A 66 -11.94 -16.51 -5.14
N LEU A 67 -11.49 -15.63 -4.26
CA LEU A 67 -12.03 -15.44 -2.91
C LEU A 67 -13.49 -14.95 -2.97
N HIS A 68 -13.80 -13.97 -3.80
CA HIS A 68 -15.17 -13.48 -4.02
C HIS A 68 -16.12 -14.54 -4.58
N ARG A 69 -15.68 -15.33 -5.57
CA ARG A 69 -16.52 -16.40 -6.16
C ARG A 69 -16.78 -17.52 -5.16
N ARG A 70 -15.77 -17.94 -4.40
CA ARG A 70 -15.92 -18.92 -3.32
C ARG A 70 -16.90 -18.43 -2.24
N TRP A 71 -16.83 -17.15 -1.87
CA TRP A 71 -17.77 -16.54 -0.93
C TRP A 71 -19.21 -16.49 -1.46
N ARG A 72 -19.41 -16.10 -2.73
CA ARG A 72 -20.75 -16.08 -3.36
C ARG A 72 -21.40 -17.46 -3.41
N LEU A 73 -20.63 -18.50 -3.68
CA LEU A 73 -21.12 -19.89 -3.76
C LEU A 73 -21.41 -20.49 -2.37
N GLN A 74 -20.83 -19.94 -1.30
CA GLN A 74 -21.04 -20.40 0.08
C GLN A 74 -22.18 -19.67 0.81
N ARG A 75 -22.89 -18.74 0.14
CA ARG A 75 -24.11 -18.10 0.68
C ARG A 75 -25.28 -19.08 0.78
N ARG A 76 -25.27 -19.93 1.80
CA ARG A 76 -26.52 -20.39 2.42
C ARG A 76 -27.11 -19.18 3.16
N ARG A 77 -28.42 -18.94 3.00
CA ARG A 77 -29.15 -17.97 3.85
C ARG A 77 -28.83 -18.29 5.32
N PRO A 78 -28.26 -17.37 6.11
CA PRO A 78 -28.08 -17.65 7.52
C PRO A 78 -29.48 -17.67 8.14
N GLN A 79 -29.86 -18.81 8.72
CA GLN A 79 -30.91 -18.80 9.72
C GLN A 79 -30.38 -17.94 10.86
N VAL A 80 -31.04 -16.82 11.12
CA VAL A 80 -30.72 -15.93 12.24
C VAL A 80 -31.09 -16.69 13.52
N SER A 81 -30.15 -17.46 14.06
CA SER A 81 -30.24 -17.89 15.45
C SER A 81 -29.84 -16.70 16.31
N VAL A 82 -30.76 -16.20 17.13
CA VAL A 82 -30.48 -15.14 18.11
C VAL A 82 -29.63 -15.77 19.22
N SER A 83 -28.33 -15.94 18.97
CA SER A 83 -27.37 -16.23 20.03
C SER A 83 -27.13 -14.95 20.80
N ALA A 84 -27.25 -15.01 22.13
CA ALA A 84 -26.94 -13.90 23.02
C ALA A 84 -25.64 -13.20 22.58
N HIS A 85 -25.73 -11.94 22.17
CA HIS A 85 -24.58 -11.14 21.75
C HIS A 85 -23.62 -11.03 22.92
N ARG A 86 -22.57 -11.85 22.89
CA ARG A 86 -21.45 -11.68 23.81
C ARG A 86 -20.69 -10.44 23.31
N PRO A 87 -20.28 -9.52 24.20
CA PRO A 87 -19.45 -8.37 23.83
C PRO A 87 -18.00 -8.78 23.53
N ALA A 88 -17.83 -9.93 22.85
CA ALA A 88 -16.57 -10.57 22.55
C ALA A 88 -16.29 -10.48 21.05
N GLY A 89 -15.03 -10.20 20.73
CA GLY A 89 -14.60 -10.05 19.35
C GLY A 89 -13.09 -10.11 19.22
N ILE A 90 -12.61 -10.07 17.99
CA ILE A 90 -11.20 -10.05 17.67
C ILE A 90 -10.84 -8.67 17.15
N HIS A 91 -9.81 -8.07 17.74
CA HIS A 91 -9.27 -6.78 17.37
C HIS A 91 -7.86 -6.97 16.81
N LEU A 92 -7.70 -6.71 15.52
CA LEU A 92 -6.40 -6.70 14.86
C LEU A 92 -5.86 -5.27 14.84
N LEU A 93 -4.67 -5.05 15.37
CA LEU A 93 -3.91 -3.81 15.23
C LEU A 93 -2.84 -4.07 14.18
N ALA A 94 -2.92 -3.41 13.03
CA ALA A 94 -2.05 -3.66 11.89
C ALA A 94 -1.27 -2.40 11.51
N ASP A 95 0.05 -2.50 11.59
CA ASP A 95 0.99 -1.49 11.13
C ASP A 95 1.56 -1.92 9.78
N PHE A 96 1.42 -1.08 8.76
CA PHE A 96 1.86 -1.33 7.40
C PHE A 96 2.93 -0.33 6.97
N HIS A 97 4.05 -0.83 6.47
CA HIS A 97 5.20 0.00 6.08
C HIS A 97 5.57 -0.17 4.60
N GLY A 98 6.22 0.85 4.03
CA GLY A 98 6.71 0.83 2.65
C GLY A 98 5.61 0.88 1.60
N ILE A 99 4.48 1.51 1.92
CA ILE A 99 3.36 1.71 1.00
C ILE A 99 3.70 2.86 0.04
N ALA A 100 3.33 2.71 -1.24
CA ALA A 100 3.43 3.79 -2.20
C ALA A 100 2.55 4.98 -1.76
N ALA A 101 3.14 6.16 -1.58
CA ALA A 101 2.46 7.35 -1.06
C ALA A 101 1.13 7.68 -1.78
N GLY A 102 1.06 7.45 -3.10
CA GLY A 102 -0.16 7.67 -3.89
C GLY A 102 -1.40 6.90 -3.41
N LEU A 103 -1.21 5.75 -2.75
CA LEU A 103 -2.30 4.94 -2.20
C LEU A 103 -2.84 5.48 -0.86
N LEU A 104 -2.12 6.38 -0.22
CA LEU A 104 -2.38 6.85 1.14
C LEU A 104 -3.06 8.23 1.22
N LEU A 105 -3.30 8.87 0.08
CA LEU A 105 -3.68 10.28 -0.01
C LEU A 105 -5.19 10.53 -0.16
N SER A 106 -5.95 9.57 -0.68
CA SER A 106 -7.32 9.78 -1.12
C SER A 106 -8.32 9.24 -0.10
N CYS A 107 -9.17 10.12 0.44
CA CYS A 107 -10.31 9.71 1.27
C CYS A 107 -11.24 8.75 0.53
N GLU A 108 -11.52 9.00 -0.75
CA GLU A 108 -12.41 8.17 -1.56
C GLU A 108 -11.84 6.75 -1.73
N THR A 109 -10.54 6.64 -2.03
CA THR A 109 -9.88 5.35 -2.20
C THR A 109 -9.84 4.57 -0.89
N ILE A 110 -9.52 5.24 0.22
CA ILE A 110 -9.46 4.62 1.54
C ILE A 110 -10.87 4.23 2.02
N ASP A 111 -11.90 5.05 1.81
CA ASP A 111 -13.30 4.70 2.13
C ASP A 111 -13.75 3.48 1.35
N ALA A 112 -13.57 3.48 0.02
CA ALA A 112 -13.90 2.34 -0.83
C ALA A 112 -13.19 1.05 -0.36
N LEU A 113 -11.91 1.15 0.00
CA LEU A 113 -11.12 0.04 0.53
C LEU A 113 -11.72 -0.51 1.84
N LEU A 114 -11.97 0.34 2.84
CA LEU A 114 -12.48 -0.11 4.13
C LEU A 114 -13.87 -0.72 4.00
N ARG A 115 -14.73 -0.17 3.13
CA ARG A 115 -16.05 -0.75 2.85
C ARG A 115 -15.95 -2.12 2.20
N GLN A 116 -15.07 -2.29 1.22
CA GLN A 116 -14.83 -3.60 0.60
C GLN A 116 -14.33 -4.63 1.62
N ALA A 117 -13.38 -4.22 2.48
CA ALA A 117 -12.85 -5.06 3.55
C ALA A 117 -13.94 -5.49 4.55
N ALA A 118 -14.78 -4.56 5.01
CA ALA A 118 -15.88 -4.84 5.92
C ALA A 118 -16.93 -5.80 5.31
N LEU A 119 -17.34 -5.55 4.06
CA LEU A 119 -18.33 -6.39 3.38
C LEU A 119 -17.83 -7.82 3.17
N ALA A 120 -16.56 -7.99 2.78
CA ALA A 120 -15.97 -9.31 2.59
C ALA A 120 -15.80 -10.07 3.91
N ALA A 121 -15.55 -9.36 5.00
CA ALA A 121 -15.51 -9.94 6.34
C ALA A 121 -16.89 -10.28 6.91
N GLY A 122 -17.98 -9.93 6.22
CA GLY A 122 -19.35 -10.19 6.68
C GLY A 122 -19.87 -9.19 7.72
N ALA A 123 -19.22 -8.03 7.86
CA ALA A 123 -19.65 -6.99 8.78
C ALA A 123 -20.77 -6.13 8.18
N THR A 124 -21.69 -5.67 9.05
CA THR A 124 -22.72 -4.69 8.69
C THR A 124 -22.18 -3.28 8.89
N ILE A 125 -22.12 -2.50 7.82
CA ILE A 125 -21.65 -1.10 7.83
C ILE A 125 -22.80 -0.19 8.25
N LEU A 126 -22.55 0.70 9.22
CA LEU A 126 -23.50 1.73 9.62
C LEU A 126 -23.16 3.07 8.94
N HIS A 127 -21.98 3.62 9.26
CA HIS A 127 -21.53 4.93 8.79
C HIS A 127 -20.01 4.94 8.57
N GLY A 128 -19.53 5.86 7.76
CA GLY A 128 -18.10 6.11 7.57
C GLY A 128 -17.80 7.60 7.68
N HIS A 129 -16.65 7.95 8.26
CA HIS A 129 -16.15 9.31 8.32
C HIS A 129 -14.68 9.34 7.95
N PHE A 130 -14.32 10.19 7.00
CA PHE A 130 -12.98 10.28 6.43
C PHE A 130 -12.56 11.73 6.31
N HIS A 131 -11.33 12.01 6.70
CA HIS A 131 -10.75 13.33 6.70
C HIS A 131 -9.38 13.30 6.03
N SER A 132 -9.18 14.18 5.05
CA SER A 132 -7.86 14.46 4.47
C SER A 132 -7.30 15.70 5.14
N PHE A 133 -6.03 15.64 5.52
CA PHE A 133 -5.34 16.79 6.12
C PHE A 133 -4.85 17.81 5.07
N GLY A 134 -5.06 17.53 3.78
CA GLY A 134 -4.75 18.43 2.67
C GLY A 134 -3.85 17.79 1.62
N PRO A 135 -3.42 18.57 0.60
CA PRO A 135 -2.63 18.05 -0.50
C PRO A 135 -1.32 17.40 -0.03
N ARG A 136 -1.07 16.18 -0.51
CA ARG A 136 0.11 15.34 -0.15
C ARG A 136 0.17 14.90 1.32
N GLN A 137 -0.86 15.19 2.12
CA GLN A 137 -0.97 14.72 3.50
C GLN A 137 -1.89 13.52 3.59
N GLY A 138 -1.78 12.78 4.70
CA GLY A 138 -2.52 11.57 4.92
C GLY A 138 -4.02 11.75 5.13
N VAL A 139 -4.63 10.61 5.43
CA VAL A 139 -6.06 10.44 5.67
C VAL A 139 -6.26 9.78 7.02
N THR A 140 -7.23 10.25 7.77
CA THR A 140 -7.83 9.51 8.88
C THR A 140 -9.22 9.06 8.46
N GLY A 141 -9.51 7.78 8.67
CA GLY A 141 -10.79 7.17 8.33
C GLY A 141 -11.29 6.27 9.45
N VAL A 142 -12.60 6.27 9.67
CA VAL A 142 -13.27 5.30 10.52
C VAL A 142 -14.56 4.83 9.86
N LEU A 143 -14.78 3.52 9.87
CA LEU A 143 -15.98 2.85 9.44
C LEU A 143 -16.64 2.21 10.66
N LEU A 144 -17.79 2.73 11.07
CA LEU A 144 -18.59 2.18 12.15
C LEU A 144 -19.37 0.97 11.63
N LEU A 145 -19.24 -0.13 12.35
CA LEU A 145 -19.95 -1.38 12.11
C LEU A 145 -21.02 -1.58 13.20
N ALA A 146 -21.96 -2.51 12.99
CA ALA A 146 -23.09 -2.73 13.90
C ALA A 146 -22.68 -2.85 15.40
N GLU A 147 -21.50 -3.38 15.70
CA GLU A 147 -20.99 -3.57 17.08
C GLU A 147 -19.47 -3.39 17.21
N SER A 148 -18.83 -2.78 16.20
CA SER A 148 -17.37 -2.70 16.13
C SER A 148 -16.93 -1.60 15.15
N HIS A 149 -15.66 -1.59 14.72
CA HIS A 149 -15.16 -0.58 13.78
C HIS A 149 -13.97 -1.07 12.96
N ILE A 150 -13.73 -0.38 11.84
CA ILE A 150 -12.43 -0.36 11.19
C ILE A 150 -11.94 1.09 11.19
N SER A 151 -10.77 1.39 11.76
CA SER A 151 -10.11 2.70 11.60
C SER A 151 -8.80 2.57 10.85
N ILE A 152 -8.39 3.65 10.20
CA ILE A 152 -7.10 3.76 9.53
C ILE A 152 -6.57 5.18 9.62
N HIS A 153 -5.26 5.29 9.83
CA HIS A 153 -4.50 6.52 9.78
C HIS A 153 -3.33 6.33 8.82
N THR A 154 -3.14 7.25 7.89
CA THR A 154 -2.08 7.15 6.88
C THR A 154 -1.09 8.31 6.99
N TRP A 155 0.17 8.01 6.67
CA TRP A 155 1.27 8.96 6.55
C TRP A 155 2.04 8.72 5.26
N PRO A 156 1.60 9.31 4.14
CA PRO A 156 2.21 9.16 2.82
C PRO A 156 3.72 9.46 2.81
N GLU A 157 4.17 10.44 3.58
CA GLU A 157 5.57 10.87 3.70
C GLU A 157 6.48 9.79 4.32
N TYR A 158 5.91 8.86 5.08
CA TYR A 158 6.62 7.70 5.65
C TYR A 158 6.27 6.39 4.94
N GLY A 159 5.37 6.42 3.95
CA GLY A 159 4.81 5.21 3.35
C GLY A 159 4.17 4.29 4.40
N PHE A 160 3.49 4.88 5.39
CA PHE A 160 2.99 4.18 6.57
C PHE A 160 1.47 4.28 6.70
N ALA A 161 0.84 3.20 7.17
CA ALA A 161 -0.55 3.22 7.61
C ALA A 161 -0.72 2.35 8.86
N ALA A 162 -1.46 2.85 9.84
CA ALA A 162 -1.90 2.09 11.00
C ALA A 162 -3.41 1.83 10.85
N ALA A 163 -3.84 0.58 11.01
CA ALA A 163 -5.24 0.19 10.92
C ALA A 163 -5.68 -0.65 12.11
N ASP A 164 -6.85 -0.33 12.65
CA ASP A 164 -7.54 -1.08 13.69
C ASP A 164 -8.72 -1.81 13.05
N ILE A 165 -8.75 -3.13 13.13
CA ILE A 165 -9.82 -3.96 12.57
C ILE A 165 -10.46 -4.72 13.72
N PHE A 166 -11.50 -4.13 14.29
CA PHE A 166 -12.27 -4.75 15.36
C PHE A 166 -13.56 -5.33 14.82
N MET A 167 -13.80 -6.63 15.06
CA MET A 167 -15.02 -7.30 14.62
C MET A 167 -15.56 -8.25 15.70
N CYS A 168 -16.88 -8.28 15.81
CA CYS A 168 -17.64 -9.10 16.76
C CYS A 168 -18.48 -10.15 16.02
N GLY A 169 -18.94 -11.17 16.74
CA GLY A 169 -19.80 -12.22 16.19
C GLY A 169 -19.10 -13.07 15.13
N ASP A 170 -19.84 -13.40 14.06
CA ASP A 170 -19.36 -14.26 12.96
C ASP A 170 -18.49 -13.54 11.92
N ALA A 171 -18.27 -12.23 12.09
CA ALA A 171 -17.44 -11.46 11.18
C ALA A 171 -15.96 -11.89 11.25
N GLN A 172 -15.30 -11.90 10.09
CA GLN A 172 -13.96 -12.46 9.92
C GLN A 172 -12.91 -11.37 9.71
N PRO A 173 -12.29 -10.81 10.78
CA PRO A 173 -11.38 -9.67 10.64
C PRO A 173 -10.13 -9.98 9.82
N GLN A 174 -9.71 -11.25 9.74
CA GLN A 174 -8.60 -11.68 8.89
C GLN A 174 -8.88 -11.49 7.39
N LEU A 175 -10.15 -11.57 6.95
CA LEU A 175 -10.52 -11.28 5.56
C LEU A 175 -10.43 -9.79 5.26
N ALA A 176 -10.88 -8.94 6.19
CA ALA A 176 -10.71 -7.51 6.07
C ALA A 176 -9.23 -7.12 6.02
N LEU A 177 -8.41 -7.70 6.91
CA LEU A 177 -6.96 -7.49 6.91
C LEU A 177 -6.33 -7.88 5.57
N ALA A 178 -6.67 -9.05 5.02
CA ALA A 178 -6.12 -9.53 3.75
C ALA A 178 -6.44 -8.59 2.58
N ILE A 179 -7.64 -8.00 2.55
CA ILE A 179 -8.04 -7.03 1.52
C ILE A 179 -7.27 -5.72 1.67
N ILE A 180 -7.14 -5.20 2.90
CA ILE A 180 -6.39 -3.98 3.19
C ILE A 180 -4.92 -4.17 2.81
N ASP A 181 -4.32 -5.29 3.22
CA ASP A 181 -2.94 -5.65 2.91
C ASP A 181 -2.68 -5.74 1.40
N ALA A 182 -3.56 -6.43 0.67
CA ALA A 182 -3.44 -6.56 -0.79
C ALA A 182 -3.54 -5.21 -1.51
N ALA A 183 -4.45 -4.33 -1.07
CA ALA A 183 -4.68 -3.04 -1.69
C ALA A 183 -3.57 -2.03 -1.40
N LEU A 184 -3.05 -2.01 -0.17
CA LEU A 184 -1.96 -1.11 0.22
C LEU A 184 -0.59 -1.62 -0.24
N ALA A 185 -0.47 -2.93 -0.50
CA ALA A 185 0.76 -3.57 -0.98
C ALA A 185 2.02 -3.16 -0.20
N PRO A 186 2.02 -3.25 1.15
CA PRO A 186 3.15 -2.85 1.97
C PRO A 186 4.37 -3.74 1.70
N SER A 187 5.57 -3.21 1.97
CA SER A 187 6.80 -4.02 1.93
C SER A 187 6.98 -4.86 3.21
N SER A 188 6.44 -4.39 4.34
CA SER A 188 6.40 -5.13 5.60
C SER A 188 5.20 -4.74 6.44
N ARG A 189 4.82 -5.63 7.37
CA ARG A 189 3.68 -5.41 8.28
C ARG A 189 3.94 -6.01 9.67
N SER A 190 3.36 -5.41 10.69
CA SER A 190 3.26 -5.95 12.04
C SER A 190 1.79 -6.06 12.42
N ILE A 191 1.37 -7.19 12.98
CA ILE A 191 -0.03 -7.44 13.32
C ILE A 191 -0.09 -7.95 14.75
N GLN A 192 -0.86 -7.26 15.60
CA GLN A 192 -1.21 -7.73 16.93
C GLN A 192 -2.67 -8.16 16.95
N THR A 193 -2.96 -9.31 17.55
CA THR A 193 -4.31 -9.83 17.71
C THR A 193 -4.72 -9.76 19.17
N ILE A 194 -5.81 -9.06 19.46
CA ILE A 194 -6.34 -8.88 20.80
C ILE A 194 -7.75 -9.47 20.85
N SER A 195 -7.96 -10.43 21.74
CA SER A 195 -9.31 -10.88 22.11
C SER A 195 -9.97 -9.83 23.00
N ARG A 196 -11.10 -9.29 22.57
CA ARG A 196 -11.93 -8.36 23.33
C ARG A 196 -13.06 -9.14 23.97
N GLY A 197 -13.42 -8.79 25.21
CA GLY A 197 -14.57 -9.40 25.91
C GLY A 197 -14.41 -10.86 26.34
N ALA A 198 -13.19 -11.42 26.33
CA ALA A 198 -12.93 -12.70 26.97
C ALA A 198 -13.23 -12.57 28.48
N ALA A 199 -14.05 -13.47 29.03
CA ALA A 199 -14.33 -13.51 30.46
C ALA A 199 -13.00 -13.60 31.21
N ALA A 200 -12.80 -12.72 32.21
CA ALA A 200 -11.62 -12.77 33.06
C ALA A 200 -11.52 -14.17 33.66
N THR A 201 -10.48 -14.92 33.29
CA THR A 201 -10.17 -16.19 33.93
C THR A 201 -9.76 -15.85 35.37
N THR A 202 -10.70 -15.95 36.31
CA THR A 202 -10.38 -15.91 37.74
C THR A 202 -9.45 -17.08 38.01
N ARG A 203 -8.14 -16.79 38.10
CA ARG A 203 -7.20 -17.74 38.68
C ARG A 203 -7.66 -17.93 40.13
N LYS A 204 -8.21 -19.11 40.45
CA LYS A 204 -8.27 -19.56 41.84
C LYS A 204 -6.81 -19.69 42.30
N VAL A 205 -6.37 -18.73 43.11
CA VAL A 205 -5.18 -18.90 43.94
C VAL A 205 -5.54 -20.00 44.92
N GLN A 206 -4.88 -21.16 44.80
CA GLN A 206 -4.87 -22.19 45.83
C GLN A 206 -3.90 -21.79 46.93
#